data_AF-A0A950YB02-F1
#
_entry.id   AF-A0A950YB02-F1
#
_cell.length_a   1.000
_cell.length_b   1.000
_cell.length_c   1.000
_cell.angle_alpha   90.00
_cell.angle_beta   90.00
_cell.angle_gamma   90.00
#
_symmetry.space_group_name_H-M   'P 1'
#
loop_
_entity.id
_entity.type
_entity.pdbx_description
1 polymer ?
#
loop_
_entity_poly.entity_id
_entity_poly.type
_entity_poly.pdbx_seq_one_letter_code
_entity_poly.pdbx_strand_id
1 'polypeptide(L)' 'AYRQGDAFSLETQHYPDSPHHQGDAQWQTVVLNPGQTFNSSKTYKFTTAGPGFRHNF' A
#
# COMPACT_ATOMS: atom_id res chain seq x y z
N ALA A 1 -9.87 -26.86 -3.84
CA ALA A 1 -10.56 -25.64 -3.39
C ALA A 1 -9.62 -24.86 -2.46
N TYR A 2 -9.62 -23.53 -2.52
CA TYR A 2 -8.89 -22.70 -1.57
C TYR A 2 -9.68 -22.57 -0.26
N ARG A 3 -8.98 -22.63 0.87
CA ARG A 3 -9.53 -22.43 2.21
C ARG A 3 -9.47 -20.96 2.59
N GLN A 4 -10.28 -20.60 3.57
CA GLN A 4 -10.21 -19.27 4.19
C GLN A 4 -8.77 -19.00 4.70
N GLY A 5 -8.18 -17.89 4.25
CA GLY A 5 -6.84 -17.46 4.67
C GLY A 5 -5.66 -18.06 3.89
N ASP A 6 -5.90 -18.84 2.82
CA ASP A 6 -4.82 -19.42 2.01
C ASP A 6 -4.02 -18.36 1.21
N ALA A 7 -4.46 -17.10 1.20
CA ALA A 7 -3.79 -16.00 0.53
C ALA A 7 -4.00 -14.68 1.27
N PHE A 8 -3.19 -13.68 0.92
CA PHE A 8 -3.27 -12.32 1.43
C PHE A 8 -3.13 -11.31 0.28
N SER A 9 -3.74 -10.14 0.47
CA SER A 9 -3.59 -9.00 -0.42
C SER A 9 -2.46 -8.10 0.06
N LEU A 10 -1.78 -7.48 -0.89
CA LEU A 10 -0.83 -6.41 -0.64
C LEU A 10 -1.29 -5.16 -1.40
N GLU A 11 -2.28 -4.44 -0.89
CA GLU A 11 -2.85 -3.27 -1.57
C GLU A 11 -2.11 -1.99 -1.12
N THR A 12 -1.47 -1.27 -2.04
CA THR A 12 -0.92 0.06 -1.73
C THR A 12 -1.86 1.05 -2.34
N GLN A 13 -2.31 1.96 -1.51
CA GLN A 13 -3.20 3.01 -1.89
C GLN A 13 -3.23 4.04 -0.76
N HIS A 14 -3.91 5.14 -1.02
CA HIS A 14 -4.38 6.03 0.02
C HIS A 14 -5.45 5.33 0.87
N TYR A 15 -5.82 5.95 2.00
CA TYR A 15 -6.88 5.41 2.85
C TYR A 15 -8.17 5.25 2.06
N PRO A 16 -8.93 4.16 2.30
CA PRO A 16 -10.16 3.89 1.55
C PRO A 16 -11.19 5.02 1.69
N ASP A 17 -11.17 5.72 2.82
CA ASP A 17 -12.11 6.79 3.11
C ASP A 17 -11.60 8.20 2.75
N SER A 18 -10.40 8.31 2.15
CA SER A 18 -9.86 9.59 1.71
C SER A 18 -10.84 10.46 0.89
N PRO A 19 -11.67 9.93 -0.04
CA PRO A 19 -12.64 10.75 -0.77
C PRO A 19 -13.63 11.54 0.09
N HIS A 20 -14.00 11.05 1.28
CA HIS A 20 -14.94 11.75 2.18
C HIS A 20 -14.25 12.78 3.09
N HIS A 21 -12.92 12.77 3.14
CA HIS A 21 -12.11 13.61 4.02
C HIS A 21 -11.30 14.67 3.25
N GLN A 22 -11.79 15.12 2.08
CA GLN A 22 -11.09 16.15 1.30
C GLN A 22 -11.09 17.50 2.04
N GLY A 23 -9.91 18.02 2.36
CA GLY A 23 -9.72 19.29 3.07
C GLY A 23 -9.39 19.14 4.56
N ASP A 24 -9.47 17.93 5.12
CA ASP A 24 -9.08 17.67 6.50
C ASP A 24 -7.55 17.65 6.64
N ALA A 25 -7.02 18.34 7.64
CA ALA A 25 -5.58 18.53 7.81
C ALA A 25 -4.77 17.22 8.02
N GLN A 26 -5.42 16.14 8.45
CA GLN A 26 -4.78 14.83 8.68
C GLN A 26 -4.91 13.86 7.50
N TRP A 27 -5.63 14.22 6.44
CA TRP A 27 -5.93 13.33 5.32
C TRP A 27 -5.25 13.80 4.03
N GLN A 28 -4.66 12.86 3.31
CA GLN A 28 -4.11 13.14 1.99
C GLN A 28 -5.25 13.27 0.96
N THR A 29 -5.15 14.27 0.09
CA THR A 29 -6.07 14.40 -1.05
C THR A 29 -5.89 13.24 -2.02
N VAL A 30 -7.00 12.80 -2.61
CA VAL A 30 -7.03 11.84 -3.73
C VAL A 30 -7.53 12.50 -5.02
N VAL A 31 -7.61 13.83 -5.04
CA VAL A 31 -8.03 14.61 -6.21
C VAL A 31 -6.84 14.82 -7.14
N LEU A 32 -7.03 14.46 -8.41
CA LEU A 32 -6.11 14.80 -9.50
C LEU A 32 -6.80 15.83 -10.41
N ASN A 33 -6.26 17.04 -10.48
CA ASN A 33 -6.83 18.12 -11.30
C ASN A 33 -6.38 18.01 -12.77
N PRO A 34 -7.11 18.65 -13.70
CA PRO A 34 -6.73 18.67 -15.12
C PRO A 34 -5.28 19.13 -15.33
N GLY A 35 -4.55 18.40 -16.18
CA GLY A 35 -3.13 18.67 -16.48
C GLY A 35 -2.14 18.15 -15.43
N GLN A 36 -2.60 17.60 -14.30
CA GLN A 36 -1.73 16.93 -13.34
C GLN A 36 -1.46 15.49 -13.76
N THR A 37 -0.23 15.03 -13.50
CA THR A 37 0.15 13.63 -13.69
C THR A 37 0.09 12.92 -12.35
N PHE A 38 -0.69 11.85 -12.29
CA PHE A 38 -0.64 10.93 -11.16
C PHE A 38 0.62 10.05 -11.27
N ASN A 39 1.39 9.95 -10.19
CA ASN A 39 2.54 9.07 -10.10
C ASN A 39 2.46 8.21 -8.84
N SER A 40 2.60 6.90 -9.00
CA SER A 40 2.67 5.95 -7.90
C SER A 40 3.63 4.83 -8.30
N SER A 41 4.39 4.34 -7.34
CA SER A 41 5.34 3.25 -7.52
C SER A 41 5.25 2.30 -6.34
N LYS A 42 5.34 1.00 -6.63
CA LYS A 42 5.37 -0.05 -5.61
C LYS A 42 6.41 -1.10 -5.97
N THR A 43 7.22 -1.46 -4.98
CA THR A 43 8.23 -2.49 -5.11
C THR A 43 8.03 -3.57 -4.05
N TYR A 44 7.92 -4.82 -4.48
CA TYR A 44 8.07 -5.98 -3.60
C TYR A 44 9.39 -6.66 -3.89
N LYS A 45 10.22 -6.81 -2.86
CA LYS A 45 11.52 -7.45 -2.97
C LYS A 45 11.54 -8.66 -2.06
N PHE A 46 11.78 -9.82 -2.66
CA PHE A 46 11.88 -11.09 -1.96
C PHE A 46 13.34 -11.52 -1.86
N THR A 47 13.65 -12.24 -0.79
CA THR A 47 14.94 -12.90 -0.59
C THR A 47 14.71 -14.21 0.15
N THR A 48 15.64 -15.14 0.04
CA THR A 48 15.67 -16.33 0.89
C THR A 48 16.32 -15.99 2.24
N ALA A 49 15.93 -16.70 3.30
CA ALA A 49 16.68 -16.66 4.55
C ALA A 49 18.08 -17.27 4.33
N GLY A 50 19.14 -16.49 4.54
CA GLY A 50 20.51 -16.98 4.51
C GLY A 50 20.90 -17.69 5.82
N PRO A 51 22.07 -18.36 5.87
CA PRO A 51 22.60 -18.91 7.11
C PRO A 51 22.72 -17.82 8.19
N GLY A 52 22.07 -18.01 9.34
CA GLY A 52 22.14 -17.08 10.47
C GLY A 52 21.10 -15.96 10.49
N PHE A 53 20.02 -16.02 9.68
CA PHE A 53 18.93 -15.06 9.76
C PHE A 53 18.28 -15.07 11.15
N ARG A 54 18.53 -14.00 11.93
CA ARG A 54 17.81 -13.70 13.17
C ARG A 54 16.90 -12.51 12.89
N HIS A 55 15.61 -12.66 13.20
CA HIS A 55 14.65 -11.55 13.22
C HIS A 55 15.06 -10.60 14.36
N ASN A 56 15.89 -9.61 14.05
CA ASN A 56 16.09 -8.47 14.92
C ASN A 56 15.14 -7.36 14.46
N PHE A 57 13.97 -7.31 15.11
CA PHE A 57 13.13 -6.12 15.19
C PHE A 57 13.16 -5.64 16.63
#